data_AF-A0A9P6GW16-F1
#
_entry.id   AF-A0A9P6GW16-F1
#
_cell.length_a   1.000
_cell.length_b   1.000
_cell.length_c   1.000
_cell.angle_alpha   90.00
_cell.angle_beta   90.00
_cell.angle_gamma   90.00
#
_symmetry.space_group_name_H-M   'P 1'
#
loop_
_entity.id
_entity.type
_entity.pdbx_description
1 polymer ?
#
loop_
_entity_poly.entity_id
_entity_poly.type
_entity_poly.pdbx_seq_one_letter_code
_entity_poly.pdbx_strand_id
1 'polypeptide(L)'
;MTSLNYSKLRDKCCYCFQTEEIQVCRCLLTFCKEHLNLHKSKIDCSLLFYVDENGCVSGEGLTGEEIEKIQKRIEIIKKCENYEEKVVMKDGEVECPHIITERERIHLGKDVKCSDCPIDKHLYVCISCGFVGCGRLQYGIEGNGHAMEHFKATGHSVSILIQSITPEYACDTFCYTCNDFVVNPFCDKLLECEEFAEPGVSLYDTPSSGEPVSEPSPFIGLKNAGNTCYVSSVLQLYGIIVSKKNVDLNIHFDLCEYANPLHCFYCQTARILNEMKSQSSTHSTSTHSILDFLKLLWMELPMFTKNMQHDANEFLMMFTQKIKDAEDLGLFPPLTKYFTFEVENSIRCDSCKKNICRKEIHNMIISPFSHHVQDSLQAYFSDCHADCSCGGRMRIQNSILSLPDFFVVTIGRIVYRDTGFYKVTDSVGVDHVDLSNFIRKAKLSQFFISELQSQGFTPASINLAISTKFEDLEKQIEDYSRTNRVDPVYNILGSIIHSGNSMDSGHYMFWVRKNGSFYLINDRRVTEDTVDNLERSYIMIFE
;
A
#
# COMPACT_ATOMS: atom_id res chain seq x y z
N MET A 1 32.73 -13.60 -24.35
CA MET A 1 31.76 -13.80 -23.26
C MET A 1 31.76 -12.54 -22.44
N THR A 2 30.69 -11.76 -22.49
CA THR A 2 30.48 -10.64 -21.56
C THR A 2 30.47 -11.20 -20.15
N SER A 3 31.31 -10.68 -19.25
CA SER A 3 31.30 -11.08 -17.84
C SER A 3 29.90 -10.86 -17.28
N LEU A 4 29.28 -11.90 -16.72
CA LEU A 4 27.99 -11.79 -16.07
C LEU A 4 28.10 -10.82 -14.88
N ASN A 5 27.23 -9.82 -14.83
CA ASN A 5 27.22 -8.87 -13.74
C ASN A 5 26.36 -9.40 -12.59
N TYR A 6 26.99 -10.16 -11.69
CA TYR A 6 26.35 -10.72 -10.50
C TYR A 6 25.86 -9.65 -9.49
N SER A 7 26.08 -8.36 -9.74
CA SER A 7 25.46 -7.29 -8.94
C SER A 7 23.93 -7.29 -9.03
N LYS A 8 23.32 -7.93 -10.04
CA LYS A 8 21.86 -8.02 -10.17
C LYS A 8 21.25 -9.25 -9.50
N LEU A 9 22.07 -10.09 -8.88
CA LEU A 9 21.62 -11.29 -8.18
C LEU A 9 20.73 -10.91 -6.99
N ARG A 10 19.64 -11.66 -6.84
CA ARG A 10 18.62 -11.55 -5.79
C ARG A 10 18.59 -12.83 -4.96
N ASP A 11 18.22 -12.74 -3.69
CA ASP A 11 18.04 -13.90 -2.81
C ASP A 11 16.59 -14.39 -2.76
N LYS A 12 15.67 -13.66 -3.39
CA LYS A 12 14.24 -13.99 -3.45
C LYS A 12 13.81 -14.41 -4.84
N CYS A 13 12.78 -15.25 -4.90
CA CYS A 13 12.05 -15.50 -6.14
C CYS A 13 11.48 -14.19 -6.72
N CYS A 14 11.47 -14.04 -8.04
CA CYS A 14 10.91 -12.85 -8.70
C CYS A 14 9.37 -12.82 -8.73
N TYR A 15 8.71 -13.96 -8.44
CA TYR A 15 7.24 -14.12 -8.43
C TYR A 15 6.62 -14.26 -7.02
N CYS A 16 7.42 -14.62 -6.00
CA CYS A 16 7.00 -14.73 -4.59
C CYS A 16 8.10 -14.21 -3.65
N PHE A 17 8.00 -14.40 -2.33
CA PHE A 17 9.03 -13.97 -1.38
C PHE A 17 9.91 -15.11 -0.83
N GLN A 18 9.79 -16.32 -1.39
CA GLN A 18 10.60 -17.46 -0.99
C GLN A 18 12.09 -17.23 -1.28
N THR A 19 12.92 -17.60 -0.29
CA THR A 19 14.39 -17.49 -0.30
C THR A 19 15.09 -18.86 -0.24
N GLU A 20 14.34 -19.93 0.04
CA GLU A 20 14.84 -21.30 0.09
C GLU A 20 14.99 -21.87 -1.32
N GLU A 21 16.12 -22.52 -1.58
CA GLU A 21 16.39 -23.28 -2.81
C GLU A 21 16.21 -22.44 -4.10
N ILE A 22 17.02 -21.38 -4.25
CA ILE A 22 16.91 -20.43 -5.36
C ILE A 22 17.62 -20.92 -6.62
N GLN A 23 16.90 -20.85 -7.74
CA GLN A 23 17.37 -21.17 -9.08
C GLN A 23 17.62 -19.87 -9.86
N VAL A 24 18.80 -19.73 -10.46
CA VAL A 24 19.21 -18.51 -11.17
C VAL A 24 19.34 -18.80 -12.66
N CYS A 25 18.57 -18.08 -13.49
CA CYS A 25 18.63 -18.24 -14.96
C CYS A 25 19.81 -17.45 -15.55
N ARG A 26 20.17 -17.70 -16.81
CA ARG A 26 21.20 -16.92 -17.53
C ARG A 26 20.90 -15.43 -17.66
N CYS A 27 19.62 -15.04 -17.56
CA CYS A 27 19.19 -13.64 -17.48
C CYS A 27 19.41 -13.01 -16.09
N LEU A 28 19.99 -13.76 -15.15
CA LEU A 28 20.23 -13.40 -13.74
C LEU A 28 18.98 -13.19 -12.88
N LEU A 29 17.79 -13.51 -13.41
CA LEU A 29 16.58 -13.60 -12.61
C LEU A 29 16.56 -14.87 -11.75
N THR A 30 15.97 -14.74 -10.58
CA THR A 30 15.93 -15.74 -9.51
C THR A 30 14.53 -16.29 -9.31
N PHE A 31 14.41 -17.60 -9.16
CA PHE A 31 13.12 -18.29 -9.06
C PHE A 31 13.18 -19.38 -8.00
N CYS A 32 12.09 -19.58 -7.26
CA CYS A 32 11.91 -20.81 -6.52
C CYS A 32 11.54 -21.96 -7.49
N LYS A 33 11.57 -23.18 -6.99
CA LYS A 33 11.29 -24.41 -7.76
C LYS A 33 9.96 -24.38 -8.51
N GLU A 34 8.92 -23.77 -7.93
CA GLU A 34 7.58 -23.69 -8.55
C GLU A 34 7.54 -22.70 -9.72
N HIS A 35 8.28 -21.60 -9.64
CA HIS A 35 8.19 -20.49 -10.59
C HIS A 35 9.22 -20.53 -11.73
N LEU A 36 10.24 -21.41 -11.67
CA LEU A 36 11.23 -21.51 -12.76
C LEU A 36 10.58 -21.93 -14.08
N ASN A 37 9.64 -22.88 -14.03
CA ASN A 37 8.97 -23.37 -15.24
C ASN A 37 8.09 -22.29 -15.89
N LEU A 38 7.48 -21.43 -15.08
CA LEU A 38 6.73 -20.27 -15.55
C LEU A 38 7.64 -19.26 -16.28
N HIS A 39 8.87 -19.05 -15.82
CA HIS A 39 9.82 -18.20 -16.56
C HIS A 39 10.24 -18.84 -17.89
N LYS A 40 10.54 -20.14 -17.88
CA LYS A 40 10.97 -20.89 -19.07
C LYS A 40 9.87 -21.03 -20.12
N SER A 41 8.59 -21.00 -19.73
CA SER A 41 7.49 -21.03 -20.70
C SER A 41 7.32 -19.70 -21.45
N LYS A 42 7.80 -18.60 -20.87
CA LYS A 42 7.69 -17.25 -21.46
C LYS A 42 8.91 -16.85 -22.28
N ILE A 43 10.09 -17.32 -21.90
CA ILE A 43 11.35 -16.96 -22.54
C ILE A 43 12.20 -18.20 -22.72
N ASP A 44 12.86 -18.29 -23.87
CA ASP A 44 13.96 -19.23 -24.10
C ASP A 44 15.20 -18.82 -23.27
N CYS A 45 15.17 -19.14 -21.96
CA CYS A 45 16.27 -18.97 -21.02
C CYS A 45 16.61 -20.31 -20.36
N SER A 46 17.90 -20.54 -20.10
CA SER A 46 18.40 -21.74 -19.43
C SER A 46 18.87 -21.46 -18.01
N LEU A 47 18.73 -22.45 -17.13
CA LEU A 47 19.27 -22.40 -15.77
C LEU A 47 20.79 -22.20 -15.84
N LEU A 48 21.31 -21.28 -15.03
CA LEU A 48 22.74 -21.03 -14.92
C LEU A 48 23.31 -21.76 -13.69
N PHE A 49 22.74 -21.53 -12.51
CA PHE A 49 23.14 -22.20 -11.27
C PHE A 49 22.01 -22.25 -10.25
N TYR A 50 22.23 -23.03 -9.20
CA TYR A 50 21.36 -23.24 -8.06
C TYR A 50 22.07 -22.84 -6.76
N VAL A 51 21.32 -22.25 -5.84
CA VAL A 51 21.74 -21.86 -4.50
C VAL A 51 20.89 -22.62 -3.49
N ASP A 52 21.53 -23.42 -2.65
CA ASP A 52 20.83 -24.14 -1.59
C ASP A 52 20.54 -23.26 -0.35
N GLU A 53 19.84 -23.83 0.63
CA GLU A 53 19.54 -23.20 1.92
C GLU A 53 20.80 -22.68 2.64
N ASN A 54 21.94 -23.38 2.50
CA ASN A 54 23.22 -23.04 3.10
C ASN A 54 24.00 -21.97 2.31
N GLY A 55 23.50 -21.57 1.13
CA GLY A 55 24.20 -20.64 0.23
C GLY A 55 25.27 -21.30 -0.64
N CYS A 56 25.33 -22.62 -0.71
CA CYS A 56 26.23 -23.33 -1.63
C CYS A 56 25.73 -23.18 -3.06
N VAL A 57 26.66 -22.87 -3.97
CA VAL A 57 26.38 -22.65 -5.39
C VAL A 57 26.75 -23.90 -6.17
N SER A 58 25.85 -24.37 -7.02
CA SER A 58 26.09 -25.48 -7.94
C SER A 58 25.55 -25.17 -9.33
N GLY A 59 26.36 -25.39 -10.38
CA GLY A 59 25.97 -25.09 -11.75
C GLY A 59 26.99 -25.61 -12.77
N GLU A 60 26.52 -25.98 -13.96
CA GLU A 60 27.39 -26.46 -15.03
C GLU A 60 28.12 -25.30 -15.71
N GLY A 61 29.45 -25.40 -15.82
CA GLY A 61 30.26 -24.42 -16.54
C GLY A 61 30.66 -23.17 -15.75
N LEU A 62 30.45 -23.15 -14.42
CA LEU A 62 31.00 -22.12 -13.53
C LEU A 62 32.45 -22.45 -13.14
N THR A 63 33.32 -21.44 -13.19
CA THR A 63 34.69 -21.56 -12.68
C THR A 63 34.73 -21.42 -11.14
N GLY A 64 35.79 -21.93 -10.50
CA GLY A 64 35.94 -21.79 -9.04
C GLY A 64 35.96 -20.33 -8.57
N GLU A 65 36.53 -19.42 -9.37
CA GLU A 65 36.55 -17.98 -9.06
C GLU A 65 35.14 -17.35 -9.15
N GLU A 66 34.31 -17.78 -10.11
CA GLU A 66 32.92 -17.32 -10.21
C GLU A 66 32.06 -17.82 -9.05
N ILE A 67 32.23 -19.08 -8.65
CA ILE A 67 31.56 -19.65 -7.48
C ILE A 67 31.88 -18.82 -6.24
N GLU A 68 33.16 -18.49 -6.01
CA GLU A 68 33.57 -17.67 -4.86
C GLU A 68 32.96 -16.26 -4.91
N LYS A 69 32.90 -15.63 -6.09
CA LYS A 69 32.24 -14.31 -6.27
C LYS A 69 30.75 -14.37 -5.98
N ILE A 70 30.05 -15.40 -6.47
CA ILE A 70 28.61 -15.58 -6.27
C ILE A 70 28.32 -15.88 -4.79
N GLN A 71 29.10 -16.75 -4.15
CA GLN A 71 28.96 -17.06 -2.72
C GLN A 71 29.17 -15.82 -1.85
N LYS A 72 30.23 -15.04 -2.10
CA LYS A 72 30.45 -13.75 -1.43
C LYS A 72 29.27 -12.82 -1.61
N ARG A 73 28.71 -12.75 -2.83
CA ARG A 73 27.51 -11.94 -3.12
C ARG A 73 26.29 -12.40 -2.32
N ILE A 74 26.01 -13.69 -2.29
CA ILE A 74 24.88 -14.28 -1.55
C ILE A 74 25.07 -14.06 -0.05
N GLU A 75 26.27 -14.25 0.49
CA GLU A 75 26.57 -13.96 1.88
C GLU A 75 26.31 -12.49 2.23
N ILE A 76 26.69 -11.56 1.36
CA ILE A 76 26.41 -10.13 1.57
C ILE A 76 24.90 -9.88 1.56
N ILE A 77 24.14 -10.46 0.61
CA ILE A 77 22.69 -10.31 0.55
C ILE A 77 22.03 -10.89 1.82
N LYS A 78 22.40 -12.12 2.22
CA LYS A 78 21.86 -12.77 3.43
C LYS A 78 22.24 -12.04 4.71
N LYS A 79 23.44 -11.47 4.80
CA LYS A 79 23.89 -10.68 5.95
C LYS A 79 23.26 -9.28 5.97
N CYS A 80 22.81 -8.74 4.85
CA CYS A 80 22.24 -7.39 4.78
C CYS A 80 20.80 -7.45 4.25
N GLU A 81 19.84 -7.52 5.17
CA GLU A 81 18.40 -7.66 4.85
C GLU A 81 17.81 -6.59 3.90
N ASN A 82 18.50 -5.46 3.73
CA ASN A 82 18.09 -4.34 2.85
C ASN A 82 19.02 -4.17 1.64
N TYR A 83 19.90 -5.12 1.38
CA TYR A 83 20.89 -4.99 0.31
C TYR A 83 20.26 -4.97 -1.08
N GLU A 84 19.23 -5.78 -1.31
CA GLU A 84 18.44 -5.73 -2.54
C GLU A 84 17.87 -4.32 -2.74
N GLU A 85 17.41 -3.64 -1.69
CA GLU A 85 16.86 -2.28 -1.79
C GLU A 85 17.94 -1.28 -2.25
N LYS A 86 19.13 -1.34 -1.63
CA LYS A 86 20.27 -0.46 -1.94
C LYS A 86 20.86 -0.70 -3.33
N VAL A 87 20.74 -1.90 -3.87
CA VAL A 87 21.25 -2.25 -5.20
C VAL A 87 20.19 -2.01 -6.27
N VAL A 88 18.94 -2.37 -6.00
CA VAL A 88 17.82 -2.20 -6.93
C VAL A 88 17.53 -0.71 -7.12
N MET A 89 17.61 0.15 -6.08
CA MET A 89 17.50 1.61 -6.23
C MET A 89 18.48 2.22 -7.25
N LYS A 90 19.54 1.52 -7.65
CA LYS A 90 20.59 2.04 -8.55
C LYS A 90 20.38 1.78 -10.04
N ASP A 91 19.40 0.95 -10.43
CA ASP A 91 19.09 0.71 -11.84
C ASP A 91 18.14 1.80 -12.37
N GLY A 92 18.65 2.66 -13.26
CA GLY A 92 17.86 3.59 -14.08
C GLY A 92 17.75 5.04 -13.60
N GLU A 93 18.41 5.42 -12.50
CA GLU A 93 18.42 6.82 -12.04
C GLU A 93 19.46 7.64 -12.82
N VAL A 94 19.04 8.83 -13.24
CA VAL A 94 19.89 9.82 -13.93
C VAL A 94 20.96 10.30 -12.95
N GLU A 95 22.22 10.34 -13.37
CA GLU A 95 23.30 10.95 -12.59
C GLU A 95 22.89 12.38 -12.18
N CYS A 96 22.78 12.63 -10.87
CA CYS A 96 22.37 13.93 -10.37
C CYS A 96 23.50 14.95 -10.62
N PRO A 97 23.23 16.06 -11.34
CA PRO A 97 24.27 17.04 -11.69
C PRO A 97 24.80 17.79 -10.46
N HIS A 98 24.11 17.69 -9.32
CA HIS A 98 24.51 18.32 -8.06
C HIS A 98 25.49 17.47 -7.24
N ILE A 99 25.77 16.23 -7.66
CA ILE A 99 26.77 15.39 -7.00
C ILE A 99 28.15 15.88 -7.41
N ILE A 100 28.94 16.29 -6.43
CA ILE A 100 30.34 16.60 -6.66
C ILE A 100 31.14 15.31 -6.84
N THR A 101 32.08 15.31 -7.77
CA THR A 101 32.88 14.13 -8.12
C THR A 101 34.27 14.12 -7.47
N GLU A 102 34.75 15.30 -7.05
CA GLU A 102 36.10 15.48 -6.51
C GLU A 102 36.08 16.41 -5.29
N ARG A 103 36.63 15.93 -4.17
CA ARG A 103 36.96 16.68 -2.96
C ARG A 103 37.91 15.88 -2.08
N GLU A 104 38.47 16.53 -1.06
CA GLU A 104 39.15 15.83 0.03
C GLU A 104 38.16 14.95 0.80
N ARG A 105 38.54 13.69 1.06
CA ARG A 105 37.69 12.72 1.75
C ARG A 105 37.21 13.23 3.10
N ILE A 106 35.90 13.15 3.34
CA ILE A 106 35.33 13.36 4.66
C ILE A 106 35.63 12.12 5.49
N HIS A 107 36.26 12.28 6.64
CA HIS A 107 36.48 11.20 7.58
C HIS A 107 35.37 11.19 8.62
N LEU A 108 34.63 10.09 8.70
CA LEU A 108 33.57 9.86 9.69
C LEU A 108 34.09 8.89 10.76
N GLY A 109 34.21 9.39 11.99
CA GLY A 109 34.58 8.60 13.17
C GLY A 109 33.40 7.84 13.78
N LYS A 110 33.64 7.16 14.91
CA LYS A 110 32.66 6.29 15.59
C LYS A 110 31.49 7.01 16.26
N ASP A 111 31.73 8.18 16.86
CA ASP A 111 30.73 8.92 17.65
C ASP A 111 30.21 10.16 16.91
N VAL A 112 29.54 9.96 15.77
CA VAL A 112 28.99 11.08 14.98
C VAL A 112 27.69 11.59 15.60
N LYS A 113 27.57 12.91 15.78
CA LYS A 113 26.34 13.58 16.23
C LYS A 113 25.97 14.74 15.31
N CYS A 114 24.71 15.16 15.39
CA CYS A 114 24.28 16.39 14.74
C CYS A 114 25.10 17.58 15.26
N SER A 115 25.48 18.49 14.36
CA SER A 115 26.29 19.66 14.71
C SER A 115 25.52 20.67 15.57
N ASP A 116 24.19 20.70 15.46
CA ASP A 116 23.32 21.71 16.07
C ASP A 116 22.39 21.16 17.18
N CYS A 117 22.36 19.85 17.43
CA CYS A 117 21.51 19.26 18.47
C CYS A 117 22.06 17.92 19.00
N PRO A 118 21.53 17.38 20.12
CA PRO A 118 22.09 16.19 20.74
C PRO A 118 21.78 14.87 20.02
N ILE A 119 21.01 14.90 18.93
CA ILE A 119 20.62 13.70 18.17
C ILE A 119 21.88 13.04 17.56
N ASP A 120 22.02 11.74 17.76
CA ASP A 120 23.11 10.89 17.25
C ASP A 120 22.64 9.86 16.20
N LYS A 121 21.36 9.92 15.83
CA LYS A 121 20.71 9.03 14.87
C LYS A 121 20.15 9.80 13.67
N HIS A 122 19.94 9.09 12.56
CA HIS A 122 19.36 9.65 11.33
C HIS A 122 20.11 10.90 10.84
N LEU A 123 21.43 10.76 10.69
CA LEU A 123 22.35 11.86 10.42
C LEU A 123 22.74 11.90 8.95
N TYR A 124 22.74 13.10 8.39
CA TYR A 124 23.14 13.36 7.01
C TYR A 124 24.46 14.13 7.02
N VAL A 125 25.45 13.60 6.31
CA VAL A 125 26.71 14.31 6.04
C VAL A 125 26.63 15.02 4.68
N CYS A 126 26.82 16.32 4.69
CA CYS A 126 26.89 17.14 3.49
C CYS A 126 28.13 16.79 2.68
N ILE A 127 27.97 16.33 1.44
CA ILE A 127 29.12 15.98 0.61
C ILE A 127 29.93 17.19 0.18
N SER A 128 29.37 18.40 0.18
CA SER A 128 30.12 19.61 -0.19
C SER A 128 31.10 20.09 0.88
N CYS A 129 30.76 19.99 2.17
CA CYS A 129 31.58 20.58 3.25
C CYS A 129 31.83 19.66 4.46
N GLY A 130 31.20 18.48 4.53
CA GLY A 130 31.33 17.56 5.66
C GLY A 130 30.47 17.92 6.88
N PHE A 131 29.62 18.94 6.80
CA PHE A 131 28.65 19.26 7.85
C PHE A 131 27.74 18.07 8.14
N VAL A 132 27.51 17.76 9.42
CA VAL A 132 26.60 16.70 9.83
C VAL A 132 25.35 17.29 10.49
N GLY A 133 24.18 17.05 9.89
CA GLY A 133 22.89 17.49 10.41
C GLY A 133 21.91 16.33 10.57
N CYS A 134 21.01 16.40 11.55
CA CYS A 134 19.94 15.41 11.70
C CYS A 134 18.86 15.61 10.62
N GLY A 135 18.19 14.50 10.26
CA GLY A 135 17.09 14.53 9.30
C GLY A 135 15.84 15.25 9.81
N ARG A 136 14.80 15.28 8.97
CA ARG A 136 13.53 15.97 9.29
C ARG A 136 12.79 15.23 10.41
N LEU A 137 11.97 15.96 11.18
CA LEU A 137 11.08 15.34 12.17
C LEU A 137 10.05 14.45 11.46
N GLN A 138 10.01 13.16 11.81
CA GLN A 138 9.06 12.18 11.27
C GLN A 138 8.49 11.33 12.41
N TYR A 139 7.32 10.73 12.20
CA TYR A 139 6.68 9.89 13.23
C TYR A 139 7.55 8.65 13.49
N GLY A 140 7.98 8.46 14.74
CA GLY A 140 8.83 7.33 15.14
C GLY A 140 10.31 7.47 14.76
N ILE A 141 10.74 8.58 14.15
CA ILE A 141 12.14 8.82 13.79
C ILE A 141 12.58 10.17 14.36
N GLU A 142 13.63 10.17 15.19
CA GLU A 142 14.20 11.39 15.76
C GLU A 142 14.85 12.27 14.68
N GLY A 143 14.50 13.56 14.67
CA GLY A 143 15.07 14.53 13.72
C GLY A 143 14.53 15.94 13.95
N ASN A 144 15.37 16.96 13.73
CA ASN A 144 15.00 18.38 13.85
C ASN A 144 15.13 19.14 12.52
N GLY A 145 15.63 18.50 11.46
CA GLY A 145 15.73 19.09 10.12
C GLY A 145 17.01 19.89 9.86
N HIS A 146 18.04 19.84 10.72
CA HIS A 146 19.26 20.64 10.56
C HIS A 146 20.00 20.38 9.23
N ALA A 147 19.90 19.19 8.64
CA ALA A 147 20.47 18.94 7.31
C ALA A 147 19.74 19.75 6.20
N MET A 148 18.43 19.94 6.32
CA MET A 148 17.64 20.79 5.41
C MET A 148 17.92 22.28 5.67
N GLU A 149 18.06 22.68 6.93
CA GLU A 149 18.40 24.07 7.29
C GLU A 149 19.78 24.45 6.77
N HIS A 150 20.76 23.54 6.89
CA HIS A 150 22.09 23.70 6.29
C HIS A 150 22.03 23.89 4.78
N PHE A 151 21.23 23.09 4.07
CA PHE A 151 21.00 23.30 2.63
C PHE A 151 20.43 24.69 2.35
N LYS A 152 19.40 25.13 3.08
CA LYS A 152 18.81 26.46 2.91
C LYS A 152 19.80 27.59 3.17
N ALA A 153 20.73 27.42 4.11
CA ALA A 153 21.72 28.42 4.47
C ALA A 153 22.92 28.49 3.50
N THR A 154 23.32 27.35 2.92
CA THR A 154 24.59 27.24 2.16
C THR A 154 24.40 26.97 0.68
N GLY A 155 23.23 26.45 0.27
CA GLY A 155 23.01 25.91 -1.07
C GLY A 155 23.66 24.54 -1.32
N HIS A 156 24.31 23.93 -0.32
CA HIS A 156 24.92 22.61 -0.45
C HIS A 156 23.87 21.53 -0.67
N SER A 157 23.74 21.13 -1.93
CA SER A 157 22.56 20.45 -2.42
C SER A 157 22.49 18.97 -2.05
N VAL A 158 23.61 18.32 -1.72
CA VAL A 158 23.67 16.87 -1.59
C VAL A 158 24.24 16.44 -0.24
N SER A 159 23.56 15.50 0.40
CA SER A 159 23.99 14.88 1.65
C SER A 159 23.80 13.37 1.61
N ILE A 160 24.67 12.64 2.30
CA ILE A 160 24.63 11.18 2.43
C ILE A 160 24.10 10.84 3.81
N LEU A 161 23.12 9.93 3.89
CA LEU A 161 22.66 9.39 5.16
C LEU A 161 23.77 8.50 5.74
N ILE A 162 24.42 8.95 6.81
CA ILE A 162 25.64 8.32 7.36
C ILE A 162 25.40 6.85 7.67
N GLN A 163 24.28 6.53 8.30
CA GLN A 163 23.99 5.18 8.73
C GLN A 163 23.42 4.28 7.62
N SER A 164 23.36 4.78 6.38
CA SER A 164 23.06 3.96 5.21
C SER A 164 24.32 3.38 4.54
N ILE A 165 25.52 3.85 4.89
CA ILE A 165 26.77 3.52 4.21
C ILE A 165 27.14 2.05 4.48
N THR A 166 27.21 1.23 3.41
CA THR A 166 27.62 -0.18 3.46
C THR A 166 29.14 -0.34 3.29
N PRO A 167 29.71 -1.52 3.57
CA PRO A 167 31.13 -1.81 3.29
C PRO A 167 31.55 -1.62 1.82
N GLU A 168 30.64 -1.76 0.87
CA GLU A 168 30.88 -1.44 -0.56
C GLU A 168 30.63 0.03 -0.90
N TYR A 169 30.48 0.89 0.10
CA TYR A 169 30.15 2.30 -0.04
C TYR A 169 28.86 2.55 -0.85
N ALA A 170 27.91 1.60 -0.78
CA ALA A 170 26.54 1.90 -1.18
C ALA A 170 25.89 2.74 -0.08
N CYS A 171 25.23 3.84 -0.46
CA CYS A 171 24.60 4.73 0.49
C CYS A 171 23.36 5.41 -0.10
N ASP A 172 22.45 5.81 0.79
CA ASP A 172 21.32 6.65 0.47
C ASP A 172 21.82 8.10 0.42
N THR A 173 21.77 8.69 -0.77
CA THR A 173 22.22 10.06 -1.01
C THR A 173 21.02 10.92 -1.37
N PHE A 174 20.75 11.96 -0.60
CA PHE A 174 19.62 12.87 -0.84
C PHE A 174 20.11 14.18 -1.47
N CYS A 175 19.46 14.60 -2.56
CA CYS A 175 19.66 15.90 -3.16
C CYS A 175 18.50 16.83 -2.79
N TYR A 176 18.76 17.85 -1.99
CA TYR A 176 17.77 18.85 -1.58
C TYR A 176 17.29 19.75 -2.72
N THR A 177 18.12 19.98 -3.75
CA THR A 177 17.72 20.76 -4.93
C THR A 177 16.78 19.97 -5.83
N CYS A 178 17.05 18.68 -6.07
CA CYS A 178 16.12 17.79 -6.76
C CYS A 178 14.94 17.38 -5.88
N ASN A 179 15.08 17.54 -4.56
CA ASN A 179 14.20 17.01 -3.51
C ASN A 179 13.95 15.50 -3.68
N ASP A 180 15.01 14.74 -3.97
CA ASP A 180 14.94 13.29 -4.19
C ASP A 180 16.24 12.57 -3.77
N PHE A 181 16.14 11.26 -3.50
CA PHE A 181 17.30 10.38 -3.42
C PHE A 181 17.89 10.18 -4.81
N VAL A 182 19.22 10.21 -4.88
CA VAL A 182 20.00 10.17 -6.13
C VAL A 182 21.09 9.11 -6.04
N VAL A 183 21.41 8.48 -7.16
CA VAL A 183 22.56 7.55 -7.25
C VAL A 183 23.86 8.30 -7.04
N ASN A 184 24.63 7.85 -6.05
CA ASN A 184 25.98 8.33 -5.79
C ASN A 184 27.02 7.24 -6.07
N PRO A 185 27.66 7.26 -7.25
CA PRO A 185 28.71 6.30 -7.60
C PRO A 185 30.08 6.69 -7.02
N PHE A 186 30.17 7.80 -6.26
CA PHE A 186 31.43 8.36 -5.78
C PHE A 186 31.57 8.30 -4.25
N CYS A 187 30.69 7.59 -3.54
CA CYS A 187 30.72 7.56 -2.08
C CYS A 187 32.08 7.09 -1.52
N ASP A 188 32.70 6.08 -2.12
CA ASP A 188 34.03 5.55 -1.77
C ASP A 188 35.17 6.56 -2.01
N LYS A 189 34.97 7.53 -2.89
CA LYS A 189 35.91 8.61 -3.18
C LYS A 189 35.70 9.81 -2.27
N LEU A 190 34.46 10.07 -1.88
CA LEU A 190 34.06 11.26 -1.13
C LEU A 190 34.14 11.08 0.39
N LEU A 191 33.99 9.85 0.87
CA LEU A 191 33.90 9.51 2.29
C LEU A 191 34.87 8.39 2.66
N GLU A 192 35.35 8.47 3.89
CA GLU A 192 36.02 7.39 4.59
C GLU A 192 35.29 7.18 5.92
N CYS A 193 34.81 5.97 6.14
CA CYS A 193 33.96 5.65 7.29
C CYS A 193 34.64 4.55 8.12
N GLU A 194 34.89 4.83 9.40
CA GLU A 194 35.48 3.84 10.31
C GLU A 194 34.46 2.78 10.76
N GLU A 195 33.17 3.14 10.78
CA GLU A 195 32.06 2.24 11.14
C GLU A 195 31.01 2.22 10.04
N PHE A 196 31.03 1.16 9.25
CA PHE A 196 29.95 0.87 8.32
C PHE A 196 28.71 0.44 9.10
N ALA A 197 27.53 0.74 8.54
CA ALA A 197 26.30 0.16 9.06
C ALA A 197 26.48 -1.37 9.13
N GLU A 198 26.23 -1.97 10.30
CA GLU A 198 26.25 -3.42 10.42
C GLU A 198 25.32 -3.99 9.34
N PRO A 199 25.80 -4.96 8.53
CA PRO A 199 24.94 -5.68 7.60
C PRO A 199 23.70 -6.16 8.37
N GLY A 200 22.53 -5.61 8.05
CA GLY A 200 21.26 -5.98 8.66
C GLY A 200 20.56 -4.91 9.50
N VAL A 201 21.17 -3.75 9.78
CA VAL A 201 20.47 -2.68 10.52
C VAL A 201 20.40 -1.42 9.67
N SER A 202 19.28 -1.24 8.95
CA SER A 202 18.90 0.09 8.45
C SER A 202 18.52 0.98 9.63
N LEU A 203 18.71 2.29 9.51
CA LEU A 203 18.30 3.23 10.54
C LEU A 203 16.79 3.51 10.55
N TYR A 204 16.09 3.18 9.45
CA TYR A 204 14.64 2.96 9.46
C TYR A 204 14.27 1.65 10.16
N ASP A 205 15.23 0.73 10.25
CA ASP A 205 15.06 -0.59 10.84
C ASP A 205 15.58 -0.74 12.28
N THR A 206 16.29 0.25 12.83
CA THR A 206 16.66 0.22 14.25
C THR A 206 15.43 0.60 15.05
N PRO A 207 14.88 -0.31 15.89
CA PRO A 207 13.79 0.06 16.77
C PRO A 207 14.24 1.26 17.62
N SER A 208 13.44 2.31 17.70
CA SER A 208 13.61 3.33 18.72
C SER A 208 13.60 2.62 20.07
N SER A 209 14.49 2.98 20.98
CA SER A 209 14.51 2.39 22.32
C SER A 209 13.13 2.59 22.97
N GLY A 210 12.38 1.50 23.15
CA GLY A 210 11.04 1.52 23.74
C GLY A 210 9.87 1.23 22.79
N GLU A 211 10.11 0.96 21.50
CA GLU A 211 9.01 0.56 20.60
C GLU A 211 8.69 -0.95 20.68
N PRO A 212 7.41 -1.32 20.48
CA PRO A 212 6.99 -2.71 20.54
C PRO A 212 7.60 -3.55 19.41
N VAL A 213 7.95 -4.79 19.77
CA VAL A 213 8.49 -5.81 18.86
C VAL A 213 7.32 -6.44 18.09
N SER A 214 7.56 -6.86 16.84
CA SER A 214 6.53 -7.56 16.07
C SER A 214 6.19 -8.90 16.70
N GLU A 215 4.91 -9.21 16.75
CA GLU A 215 4.40 -10.46 17.30
C GLU A 215 3.98 -11.42 16.18
N PRO A 216 4.03 -12.75 16.40
CA PRO A 216 3.51 -13.72 15.44
C PRO A 216 2.04 -13.41 15.12
N SER A 217 1.75 -13.16 13.84
CA SER A 217 0.44 -12.68 13.43
C SER A 217 0.04 -13.26 12.07
N PRO A 218 -1.25 -13.23 11.71
CA PRO A 218 -1.71 -13.65 10.40
C PRO A 218 -1.53 -12.54 9.33
N PHE A 219 -0.66 -11.56 9.57
CA PHE A 219 -0.38 -10.44 8.68
C PHE A 219 1.12 -10.27 8.48
N ILE A 220 1.49 -9.74 7.31
CA ILE A 220 2.88 -9.39 7.01
C ILE A 220 3.12 -7.92 7.34
N GLY A 221 4.31 -7.61 7.82
CA GLY A 221 4.83 -6.24 7.83
C GLY A 221 5.35 -5.84 6.45
N LEU A 222 5.18 -4.56 6.07
CA LEU A 222 5.75 -3.99 4.84
C LEU A 222 6.77 -2.91 5.20
N LYS A 223 8.02 -3.04 4.75
CA LYS A 223 9.08 -2.06 5.05
C LYS A 223 8.74 -0.68 4.48
N ASN A 224 8.94 0.36 5.28
CA ASN A 224 8.77 1.74 4.85
C ASN A 224 9.98 2.16 4.00
N ALA A 225 9.74 2.67 2.80
CA ALA A 225 10.78 3.09 1.86
C ALA A 225 10.82 4.62 1.68
N GLY A 226 10.47 5.36 2.74
CA GLY A 226 10.40 6.82 2.76
C GLY A 226 8.99 7.33 2.49
N ASN A 227 8.22 7.62 3.55
CA ASN A 227 6.86 8.16 3.48
C ASN A 227 5.85 7.26 2.71
N THR A 228 6.06 5.94 2.68
CA THR A 228 5.21 4.99 1.93
C THR A 228 4.10 4.36 2.76
N CYS A 229 3.80 4.88 3.96
CA CYS A 229 2.81 4.30 4.87
C CYS A 229 1.37 4.34 4.33
N TYR A 230 1.06 5.30 3.45
CA TYR A 230 -0.22 5.34 2.73
C TYR A 230 -0.37 4.15 1.76
N VAL A 231 0.74 3.71 1.14
CA VAL A 231 0.78 2.53 0.26
C VAL A 231 0.62 1.26 1.08
N SER A 232 1.41 1.11 2.15
CA SER A 232 1.37 -0.07 3.00
C SER A 232 -0.04 -0.31 3.54
N SER A 233 -0.68 0.73 4.08
CA SER A 233 -2.02 0.65 4.66
C SER A 233 -3.11 0.28 3.64
N VAL A 234 -3.04 0.81 2.42
CA VAL A 234 -3.98 0.45 1.33
C VAL A 234 -3.76 -0.98 0.85
N LEU A 235 -2.51 -1.44 0.74
CA LEU A 235 -2.22 -2.83 0.38
C LEU A 235 -2.74 -3.80 1.46
N GLN A 236 -2.65 -3.45 2.75
CA GLN A 236 -3.24 -4.26 3.82
C GLN A 236 -4.77 -4.38 3.70
N LEU A 237 -5.46 -3.30 3.32
CA LEU A 237 -6.90 -3.33 3.03
C LEU A 237 -7.23 -4.34 1.93
N TYR A 238 -6.49 -4.33 0.82
CA TYR A 238 -6.64 -5.33 -0.25
C TYR A 238 -6.23 -6.75 0.22
N GLY A 239 -5.21 -6.85 1.06
CA GLY A 239 -4.74 -8.08 1.69
C GLY A 239 -5.84 -8.80 2.46
N ILE A 240 -6.65 -8.05 3.23
CA ILE A 240 -7.83 -8.61 3.90
C ILE A 240 -8.81 -9.19 2.89
N ILE A 241 -9.17 -8.42 1.85
CA ILE A 241 -10.16 -8.82 0.84
C ILE A 241 -9.73 -10.15 0.20
N VAL A 242 -8.48 -10.27 -0.25
CA VAL A 242 -7.98 -11.49 -0.89
C VAL A 242 -7.81 -12.66 0.09
N SER A 243 -7.60 -12.39 1.38
CA SER A 243 -7.54 -13.44 2.41
C SER A 243 -8.90 -14.09 2.68
N LYS A 244 -9.99 -13.37 2.42
CA LYS A 244 -11.37 -13.82 2.65
C LYS A 244 -12.07 -14.33 1.39
N LYS A 245 -11.54 -14.03 0.21
CA LYS A 245 -12.15 -14.40 -1.07
C LYS A 245 -11.28 -15.42 -1.80
N ASN A 246 -11.94 -16.37 -2.46
CA ASN A 246 -11.24 -17.36 -3.28
C ASN A 246 -10.87 -16.78 -4.65
N VAL A 247 -9.84 -15.93 -4.67
CA VAL A 247 -9.28 -15.34 -5.90
C VAL A 247 -7.92 -15.97 -6.18
N ASP A 248 -7.72 -16.41 -7.41
CA ASP A 248 -6.42 -16.85 -7.91
C ASP A 248 -5.69 -15.68 -8.59
N LEU A 249 -4.70 -15.12 -7.89
CA LEU A 249 -3.88 -14.02 -8.38
C LEU A 249 -2.78 -14.50 -9.34
N ASN A 250 -2.46 -15.80 -9.33
CA ASN A 250 -1.43 -16.37 -10.19
C ASN A 250 -1.84 -16.39 -11.66
N ILE A 251 -3.15 -16.28 -11.96
CA ILE A 251 -3.65 -16.12 -13.33
C ILE A 251 -2.93 -14.98 -14.06
N HIS A 252 -2.64 -13.86 -13.38
CA HIS A 252 -1.89 -12.77 -14.01
C HIS A 252 -0.48 -13.21 -14.40
N PHE A 253 0.18 -14.06 -13.61
CA PHE A 253 1.51 -14.55 -13.93
C PHE A 253 1.53 -15.34 -15.23
N ASP A 254 0.51 -16.12 -15.56
CA ASP A 254 0.44 -16.84 -16.83
C ASP A 254 0.19 -15.90 -18.02
N LEU A 255 -0.64 -14.87 -17.82
CA LEU A 255 -1.04 -13.91 -18.86
C LEU A 255 0.00 -12.81 -19.12
N CYS A 256 0.88 -12.54 -18.16
CA CYS A 256 1.79 -11.41 -18.22
C CYS A 256 2.83 -11.54 -19.34
N GLU A 257 2.88 -10.54 -20.21
CA GLU A 257 3.81 -10.47 -21.34
C GLU A 257 5.24 -10.06 -20.94
N TYR A 258 5.44 -9.55 -19.72
CA TYR A 258 6.77 -9.18 -19.26
C TYR A 258 7.63 -10.41 -19.01
N ALA A 259 8.77 -10.43 -19.70
CA ALA A 259 9.88 -11.34 -19.47
C ALA A 259 10.40 -11.32 -18.01
N ASN A 260 10.57 -10.11 -17.48
CA ASN A 260 10.96 -9.87 -16.10
C ASN A 260 9.72 -9.44 -15.30
N PRO A 261 9.17 -10.26 -14.39
CA PRO A 261 7.98 -9.90 -13.61
C PRO A 261 8.21 -8.72 -12.66
N LEU A 262 9.46 -8.38 -12.36
CA LEU A 262 9.84 -7.19 -11.58
C LEU A 262 9.58 -5.88 -12.33
N HIS A 263 9.31 -5.94 -13.64
CA HIS A 263 8.94 -4.79 -14.45
C HIS A 263 7.43 -4.68 -14.69
N CYS A 264 6.62 -5.58 -14.12
CA CYS A 264 5.18 -5.57 -14.28
C CYS A 264 4.49 -5.19 -12.97
N PHE A 265 3.74 -4.07 -12.98
CA PHE A 265 3.01 -3.59 -11.81
C PHE A 265 2.09 -4.66 -11.24
N TYR A 266 1.33 -5.33 -12.11
CA TYR A 266 0.37 -6.36 -11.75
C TYR A 266 1.03 -7.65 -11.23
N CYS A 267 2.21 -8.04 -11.74
CA CYS A 267 2.98 -9.13 -11.15
C CYS A 267 3.39 -8.80 -9.72
N GLN A 268 3.90 -7.58 -9.48
CA GLN A 268 4.29 -7.18 -8.13
C GLN A 268 3.07 -7.03 -7.21
N THR A 269 1.93 -6.58 -7.71
CA THR A 269 0.66 -6.59 -6.95
C THR A 269 0.25 -8.02 -6.56
N ALA A 270 0.18 -8.94 -7.53
CA ALA A 270 -0.17 -10.34 -7.27
C ALA A 270 0.82 -11.00 -6.28
N ARG A 271 2.12 -10.74 -6.43
CA ARG A 271 3.18 -11.21 -5.54
C ARG A 271 2.93 -10.79 -4.08
N ILE A 272 2.62 -9.51 -3.85
CA ILE A 272 2.34 -8.97 -2.50
C ILE A 272 1.04 -9.56 -1.94
N LEU A 273 -0.04 -9.56 -2.72
CA LEU A 273 -1.35 -10.01 -2.26
C LEU A 273 -1.40 -11.53 -2.01
N ASN A 274 -0.67 -12.33 -2.79
CA ASN A 274 -0.51 -13.76 -2.53
C ASN A 274 0.23 -14.03 -1.22
N GLU A 275 1.28 -13.25 -0.93
CA GLU A 275 2.01 -13.35 0.32
C GLU A 275 1.11 -13.01 1.52
N MET A 276 0.34 -11.92 1.43
CA MET A 276 -0.65 -11.56 2.45
C MET A 276 -1.70 -12.66 2.64
N LYS A 277 -2.18 -13.25 1.54
CA LYS A 277 -3.15 -14.36 1.56
C LYS A 277 -2.55 -15.62 2.20
N SER A 278 -1.30 -15.95 1.90
CA SER A 278 -0.58 -17.10 2.48
C SER A 278 -0.36 -16.91 3.99
N GLN A 279 0.17 -15.75 4.39
CA GLN A 279 0.40 -15.38 5.79
C GLN A 279 -0.88 -15.44 6.61
N SER A 280 -2.03 -15.16 5.99
CA SER A 280 -3.33 -15.22 6.65
C SER A 280 -3.65 -16.58 7.28
N SER A 281 -2.98 -17.65 6.82
CA SER A 281 -3.06 -19.02 7.34
C SER A 281 -1.89 -19.41 8.26
N THR A 282 -0.79 -18.64 8.26
CA THR A 282 0.43 -18.94 9.01
C THR A 282 0.68 -17.86 10.08
N HIS A 283 0.63 -18.22 11.36
CA HIS A 283 0.85 -17.28 12.46
C HIS A 283 2.36 -17.11 12.73
N SER A 284 3.05 -16.37 11.87
CA SER A 284 4.49 -16.10 11.97
C SER A 284 4.81 -14.60 12.01
N THR A 285 6.05 -14.26 12.34
CA THR A 285 6.59 -12.91 12.16
C THR A 285 7.24 -12.83 10.79
N SER A 286 6.62 -12.10 9.85
CA SER A 286 7.17 -11.91 8.51
C SER A 286 7.12 -10.43 8.11
N THR A 287 8.16 -9.98 7.40
CA THR A 287 8.31 -8.60 6.96
C THR A 287 8.96 -8.59 5.60
N HIS A 288 8.36 -7.85 4.67
CA HIS A 288 8.81 -7.82 3.28
C HIS A 288 9.03 -6.40 2.77
N SER A 289 10.03 -6.26 1.91
CA SER A 289 10.20 -5.06 1.10
C SER A 289 9.29 -5.12 -0.11
N ILE A 290 8.68 -3.99 -0.46
CA ILE A 290 7.86 -3.83 -1.67
C ILE A 290 8.49 -2.84 -2.65
N LEU A 291 9.80 -2.64 -2.59
CA LEU A 291 10.47 -1.61 -3.38
C LEU A 291 10.25 -1.77 -4.90
N ASP A 292 10.25 -3.00 -5.42
CA ASP A 292 9.97 -3.25 -6.84
C ASP A 292 8.57 -2.73 -7.25
N PHE A 293 7.57 -2.94 -6.38
CA PHE A 293 6.24 -2.38 -6.57
C PHE A 293 6.24 -0.85 -6.49
N LEU A 294 6.93 -0.26 -5.50
CA LEU A 294 6.99 1.19 -5.31
C LEU A 294 7.63 1.92 -6.50
N LYS A 295 8.67 1.33 -7.10
CA LYS A 295 9.29 1.88 -8.32
C LYS A 295 8.31 1.95 -9.48
N LEU A 296 7.57 0.86 -9.70
CA LEU A 296 6.54 0.79 -10.74
C LEU A 296 5.39 1.74 -10.44
N LEU A 297 5.01 1.86 -9.16
CA LEU A 297 4.03 2.85 -8.71
C LEU A 297 4.45 4.27 -9.10
N TRP A 298 5.67 4.69 -8.77
CA TRP A 298 6.15 6.05 -9.06
C TRP A 298 6.33 6.30 -10.56
N MET A 299 6.62 5.26 -11.34
CA MET A 299 6.70 5.36 -12.80
C MET A 299 5.33 5.44 -13.48
N GLU A 300 4.37 4.62 -13.04
CA GLU A 300 3.07 4.48 -13.70
C GLU A 300 1.99 5.41 -13.15
N LEU A 301 2.16 5.92 -11.92
CA LEU A 301 1.27 6.85 -11.24
C LEU A 301 2.09 8.05 -10.70
N PRO A 302 2.54 8.96 -11.59
CA PRO A 302 3.51 10.01 -11.25
C PRO A 302 2.98 11.08 -10.29
N MET A 303 1.68 11.11 -9.99
CA MET A 303 1.13 11.95 -8.91
C MET A 303 1.67 11.52 -7.54
N PHE A 304 1.97 10.23 -7.36
CA PHE A 304 2.61 9.71 -6.16
C PHE A 304 4.12 9.88 -6.30
N THR A 305 4.63 11.04 -5.92
CA THR A 305 6.06 11.33 -5.98
C THR A 305 6.83 10.55 -4.91
N LYS A 306 7.97 9.97 -5.32
CA LYS A 306 8.94 9.28 -4.47
C LYS A 306 9.28 10.12 -3.22
N ASN A 307 9.37 9.47 -2.06
CA ASN A 307 9.68 10.05 -0.74
C ASN A 307 8.74 11.15 -0.21
N MET A 308 7.63 11.44 -0.88
CA MET A 308 6.66 12.42 -0.39
C MET A 308 5.50 11.71 0.32
N GLN A 309 4.88 12.39 1.28
CA GLN A 309 3.64 11.94 1.88
C GLN A 309 2.49 12.21 0.92
N HIS A 310 1.55 11.27 0.84
CA HIS A 310 0.35 11.36 0.01
C HIS A 310 -0.86 10.87 0.78
N ASP A 311 -2.05 11.25 0.33
CA ASP A 311 -3.28 10.83 0.96
C ASP A 311 -3.62 9.36 0.63
N ALA A 312 -3.97 8.59 1.66
CA ALA A 312 -4.31 7.18 1.50
C ALA A 312 -5.60 6.94 0.71
N ASN A 313 -6.58 7.86 0.76
CA ASN A 313 -7.81 7.73 0.00
C ASN A 313 -7.55 8.03 -1.49
N GLU A 314 -6.74 9.04 -1.80
CA GLU A 314 -6.29 9.30 -3.17
C GLU A 314 -5.54 8.09 -3.76
N PHE A 315 -4.62 7.49 -3.00
CA PHE A 315 -3.94 6.27 -3.43
C PHE A 315 -4.90 5.09 -3.58
N LEU A 316 -5.83 4.88 -2.64
CA LEU A 316 -6.85 3.84 -2.72
C LEU A 316 -7.69 3.99 -4.00
N MET A 317 -8.17 5.19 -4.31
CA MET A 317 -8.95 5.47 -5.51
C MET A 317 -8.15 5.17 -6.79
N MET A 318 -6.91 5.65 -6.86
CA MET A 318 -6.08 5.49 -8.05
C MET A 318 -5.62 4.05 -8.26
N PHE A 319 -5.24 3.37 -7.19
CA PHE A 319 -4.92 1.95 -7.22
C PHE A 319 -6.14 1.12 -7.63
N THR A 320 -7.31 1.40 -7.06
CA THR A 320 -8.57 0.72 -7.42
C THR A 320 -8.92 0.91 -8.89
N GLN A 321 -8.81 2.13 -9.43
CA GLN A 321 -9.07 2.39 -10.84
C GLN A 321 -8.09 1.61 -11.73
N LYS A 322 -6.80 1.61 -11.39
CA LYS A 322 -5.77 0.88 -12.15
C LYS A 322 -5.99 -0.63 -12.16
N ILE A 323 -6.48 -1.20 -11.04
CA ILE A 323 -6.87 -2.60 -10.96
C ILE A 323 -8.14 -2.84 -11.79
N LYS A 324 -9.15 -1.97 -11.70
CA LYS A 324 -10.37 -2.07 -12.51
C LYS A 324 -10.09 -2.10 -14.00
N ASP A 325 -9.22 -1.21 -14.48
CA ASP A 325 -8.84 -1.14 -15.88
C ASP A 325 -8.16 -2.44 -16.34
N ALA A 326 -7.33 -3.03 -15.47
CA ALA A 326 -6.68 -4.31 -15.74
C ALA A 326 -7.66 -5.48 -15.76
N GLU A 327 -8.66 -5.48 -14.87
CA GLU A 327 -9.75 -6.46 -14.86
C GLU A 327 -10.58 -6.40 -16.15
N ASP A 328 -10.90 -5.19 -16.61
CA ASP A 328 -11.67 -4.98 -17.86
C ASP A 328 -10.91 -5.43 -19.11
N LEU A 329 -9.59 -5.32 -19.08
CA LEU A 329 -8.71 -5.85 -20.13
C LEU A 329 -8.42 -7.36 -19.98
N GLY A 330 -8.92 -8.01 -18.91
CA GLY A 330 -8.64 -9.41 -18.62
C GLY A 330 -7.19 -9.69 -18.20
N LEU A 331 -6.45 -8.65 -17.80
CA LEU A 331 -5.05 -8.75 -17.37
C LEU A 331 -4.92 -9.08 -15.89
N PHE A 332 -5.94 -8.82 -15.07
CA PHE A 332 -5.91 -9.07 -13.63
C PHE A 332 -7.22 -9.73 -13.18
N PRO A 333 -7.21 -10.65 -12.20
CA PRO A 333 -8.45 -11.27 -11.72
C PRO A 333 -9.37 -10.25 -11.04
N PRO A 334 -10.69 -10.50 -11.05
CA PRO A 334 -11.67 -9.54 -10.55
C PRO A 334 -11.66 -9.44 -9.02
N LEU A 335 -11.06 -8.37 -8.51
CA LEU A 335 -11.08 -7.92 -7.11
C LEU A 335 -12.11 -6.82 -6.86
N THR A 336 -12.28 -5.86 -7.79
CA THR A 336 -13.12 -4.68 -7.54
C THR A 336 -14.56 -5.03 -7.23
N LYS A 337 -15.10 -6.07 -7.89
CA LYS A 337 -16.47 -6.58 -7.69
C LYS A 337 -16.84 -6.90 -6.24
N TYR A 338 -15.87 -7.10 -5.35
CA TYR A 338 -16.13 -7.41 -3.95
C TYR A 338 -16.50 -6.18 -3.13
N PHE A 339 -16.10 -4.98 -3.56
CA PHE A 339 -16.44 -3.73 -2.87
C PHE A 339 -17.20 -2.73 -3.76
N THR A 340 -17.48 -3.11 -5.01
CA THR A 340 -18.34 -2.35 -5.92
C THR A 340 -19.83 -2.51 -5.59
N PHE A 341 -20.56 -1.40 -5.62
CA PHE A 341 -22.02 -1.36 -5.45
C PHE A 341 -22.67 -0.26 -6.32
N GLU A 342 -23.97 -0.40 -6.59
CA GLU A 342 -24.72 0.55 -7.40
C GLU A 342 -25.53 1.53 -6.52
N VAL A 343 -25.53 2.81 -6.92
CA VAL A 343 -26.34 3.88 -6.32
C VAL A 343 -27.21 4.53 -7.40
N GLU A 344 -28.49 4.71 -7.11
CA GLU A 344 -29.38 5.54 -7.91
C GLU A 344 -29.41 6.96 -7.37
N ASN A 345 -29.06 7.93 -8.22
CA ASN A 345 -29.36 9.34 -8.00
C ASN A 345 -30.70 9.67 -8.66
N SER A 346 -31.68 10.09 -7.86
CA SER A 346 -33.02 10.46 -8.32
C SER A 346 -33.29 11.93 -8.06
N ILE A 347 -33.82 12.62 -9.06
CA ILE A 347 -34.12 14.04 -9.04
C ILE A 347 -35.57 14.24 -9.45
N ARG A 348 -36.41 14.71 -8.52
CA ARG A 348 -37.86 14.85 -8.72
C ARG A 348 -38.35 16.26 -8.41
N CYS A 349 -39.15 16.84 -9.30
CA CYS A 349 -39.91 18.06 -9.01
C CYS A 349 -41.41 17.74 -8.94
N ASP A 350 -42.05 18.07 -7.83
CA ASP A 350 -43.49 17.79 -7.65
C ASP A 350 -44.39 18.75 -8.43
N SER A 351 -43.90 19.94 -8.79
CA SER A 351 -44.65 20.97 -9.53
C SER A 351 -44.76 20.65 -11.02
N CYS A 352 -43.63 20.41 -11.71
CA CYS A 352 -43.63 20.10 -13.15
C CYS A 352 -43.53 18.61 -13.47
N LYS A 353 -43.52 17.74 -12.44
CA LYS A 353 -43.38 16.28 -12.55
C LYS A 353 -42.10 15.81 -13.24
N LYS A 354 -41.08 16.68 -13.36
CA LYS A 354 -39.74 16.30 -13.81
C LYS A 354 -39.20 15.19 -12.91
N ASN A 355 -38.74 14.10 -13.51
CA ASN A 355 -38.14 12.96 -12.82
C ASN A 355 -36.94 12.47 -13.62
N ILE A 356 -35.76 12.51 -13.03
CA ILE A 356 -34.51 12.02 -13.63
C ILE A 356 -33.94 10.99 -12.66
N CYS A 357 -33.64 9.79 -13.15
CA CYS A 357 -32.94 8.77 -12.40
C CYS A 357 -31.65 8.43 -13.15
N ARG A 358 -30.53 8.39 -12.45
CA ARG A 358 -29.23 7.94 -12.96
C ARG A 358 -28.69 6.86 -12.05
N LYS A 359 -28.05 5.85 -12.63
CA LYS A 359 -27.33 4.81 -11.90
C LYS A 359 -25.84 5.09 -11.97
N GLU A 360 -25.16 4.94 -10.85
CA GLU A 360 -23.73 5.12 -10.71
C GLU A 360 -23.15 3.90 -10.00
N ILE A 361 -21.91 3.56 -10.36
CA ILE A 361 -21.16 2.48 -9.76
C ILE A 361 -20.15 3.09 -8.80
N HIS A 362 -20.18 2.67 -7.54
CA HIS A 362 -19.37 3.18 -6.45
C HIS A 362 -18.50 2.05 -5.91
N ASN A 363 -17.26 2.36 -5.54
CA ASN A 363 -16.33 1.43 -4.87
C ASN A 363 -16.15 1.75 -3.38
N MET A 364 -16.46 2.98 -2.99
CA MET A 364 -16.34 3.50 -1.64
C MET A 364 -17.22 4.74 -1.50
N ILE A 365 -17.56 5.10 -0.26
CA ILE A 365 -18.23 6.37 0.06
C ILE A 365 -17.23 7.33 0.71
N ILE A 366 -17.24 8.59 0.28
CA ILE A 366 -16.56 9.67 1.00
C ILE A 366 -17.65 10.46 1.73
N SER A 367 -17.79 10.23 3.03
CA SER A 367 -18.84 10.84 3.85
C SER A 367 -18.33 12.11 4.54
N PRO A 368 -19.21 13.07 4.90
CA PRO A 368 -18.83 14.11 5.86
C PRO A 368 -18.46 13.50 7.22
N PHE A 369 -17.71 14.23 8.04
CA PHE A 369 -17.43 13.83 9.42
C PHE A 369 -18.66 14.02 10.32
N SER A 370 -18.98 12.97 11.09
CA SER A 370 -19.83 12.99 12.28
C SER A 370 -19.14 12.18 13.39
N HIS A 371 -19.57 12.32 14.64
CA HIS A 371 -19.03 11.56 15.78
C HIS A 371 -19.34 10.05 15.73
N HIS A 372 -20.15 9.59 14.78
CA HIS A 372 -20.40 8.17 14.50
C HIS A 372 -20.40 7.91 12.99
N VAL A 373 -19.90 6.76 12.56
CA VAL A 373 -19.91 6.38 11.14
C VAL A 373 -21.33 6.27 10.56
N GLN A 374 -22.28 5.70 11.31
CA GLN A 374 -23.69 5.62 10.91
C GLN A 374 -24.30 7.02 10.65
N ASP A 375 -24.00 8.01 11.49
CA ASP A 375 -24.47 9.39 11.30
C ASP A 375 -23.81 10.07 10.10
N SER A 376 -22.56 9.71 9.82
CA SER A 376 -21.83 10.19 8.65
C SER A 376 -22.49 9.68 7.36
N LEU A 377 -22.90 8.42 7.33
CA LEU A 377 -23.67 7.82 6.23
C LEU A 377 -25.07 8.42 6.12
N GLN A 378 -25.74 8.66 7.25
CA GLN A 378 -27.06 9.30 7.27
C GLN A 378 -27.01 10.71 6.69
N ALA A 379 -25.94 11.47 6.95
CA ALA A 379 -25.70 12.77 6.34
C ALA A 379 -25.40 12.64 4.83
N TYR A 380 -24.58 11.67 4.43
CA TYR A 380 -24.26 11.41 3.02
C TYR A 380 -25.50 11.07 2.16
N PHE A 381 -26.40 10.23 2.68
CA PHE A 381 -27.62 9.82 1.99
C PHE A 381 -28.83 10.74 2.25
N SER A 382 -28.64 11.85 2.96
CA SER A 382 -29.72 12.81 3.23
C SER A 382 -30.22 13.46 1.94
N ASP A 383 -31.53 13.71 1.88
CA ASP A 383 -32.12 14.37 0.72
C ASP A 383 -31.64 15.82 0.62
N CYS A 384 -31.19 16.22 -0.57
CA CYS A 384 -30.93 17.62 -0.86
C CYS A 384 -32.02 18.23 -1.74
N HIS A 385 -32.15 19.55 -1.66
CA HIS A 385 -33.18 20.30 -2.37
C HIS A 385 -32.52 21.39 -3.22
N ALA A 386 -33.05 21.60 -4.43
CA ALA A 386 -32.60 22.64 -5.34
C ALA A 386 -33.79 23.32 -6.04
N ASP A 387 -33.58 24.52 -6.57
CA ASP A 387 -34.60 25.23 -7.32
C ASP A 387 -34.82 24.62 -8.71
N CYS A 388 -36.08 24.46 -9.10
CA CYS A 388 -36.44 24.00 -10.43
C CYS A 388 -36.62 25.18 -11.38
N SER A 389 -36.28 24.99 -12.65
CA SER A 389 -36.52 25.97 -13.71
C SER A 389 -38.01 26.32 -13.93
N CYS A 390 -38.95 25.52 -13.42
CA CYS A 390 -40.38 25.81 -13.44
C CYS A 390 -40.86 26.68 -12.27
N GLY A 391 -39.97 27.08 -11.35
CA GLY A 391 -40.31 27.78 -10.11
C GLY A 391 -40.71 26.86 -8.93
N GLY A 392 -40.74 25.53 -9.14
CA GLY A 392 -40.93 24.55 -8.07
C GLY A 392 -39.63 24.16 -7.36
N ARG A 393 -39.69 23.29 -6.36
CA ARG A 393 -38.51 22.66 -5.73
C ARG A 393 -38.23 21.27 -6.32
N MET A 394 -36.95 20.96 -6.48
CA MET A 394 -36.44 19.64 -6.86
C MET A 394 -35.91 18.95 -5.61
N ARG A 395 -36.33 17.71 -5.36
CA ARG A 395 -35.76 16.81 -4.35
C ARG A 395 -34.77 15.87 -5.03
N ILE A 396 -33.57 15.79 -4.49
CA ILE A 396 -32.48 14.95 -4.98
C ILE A 396 -32.22 13.90 -3.89
N GLN A 397 -32.27 12.62 -4.26
CA GLN A 397 -32.10 11.50 -3.33
C GLN A 397 -31.15 10.47 -3.92
N ASN A 398 -30.25 9.96 -3.08
CA ASN A 398 -29.38 8.83 -3.41
C ASN A 398 -29.93 7.56 -2.75
N SER A 399 -29.94 6.45 -3.45
CA SER A 399 -30.41 5.17 -2.90
C SER A 399 -29.56 4.01 -3.40
N ILE A 400 -29.16 3.13 -2.49
CA ILE A 400 -28.38 1.94 -2.80
C ILE A 400 -29.26 0.95 -3.56
N LEU A 401 -28.75 0.43 -4.68
CA LEU A 401 -29.43 -0.56 -5.51
C LEU A 401 -28.87 -1.97 -5.29
N SER A 402 -27.58 -2.09 -4.99
CA SER A 402 -26.92 -3.37 -4.71
C SER A 402 -26.00 -3.24 -3.50
N LEU A 403 -25.74 -4.34 -2.82
CA LEU A 403 -24.85 -4.39 -1.65
C LEU A 403 -23.49 -4.98 -2.04
N PRO A 404 -22.36 -4.39 -1.61
CA PRO A 404 -21.04 -4.99 -1.83
C PRO A 404 -20.76 -6.09 -0.79
N ASP A 405 -19.79 -6.95 -1.05
CA ASP A 405 -19.31 -7.93 -0.06
C ASP A 405 -18.48 -7.23 1.03
N PHE A 406 -17.76 -6.16 0.67
CA PHE A 406 -17.05 -5.29 1.58
C PHE A 406 -17.46 -3.84 1.34
N PHE A 407 -17.92 -3.18 2.39
CA PHE A 407 -18.33 -1.77 2.30
C PHE A 407 -17.19 -0.87 2.78
N VAL A 408 -16.75 0.07 1.93
CA VAL A 408 -15.62 0.96 2.23
C VAL A 408 -16.11 2.39 2.41
N VAL A 409 -15.73 3.02 3.54
CA VAL A 409 -16.13 4.38 3.88
C VAL A 409 -14.91 5.20 4.28
N THR A 410 -14.68 6.29 3.56
CA THR A 410 -13.72 7.34 3.92
C THR A 410 -14.45 8.45 4.66
N ILE A 411 -14.01 8.74 5.88
CA ILE A 411 -14.53 9.85 6.69
C ILE A 411 -13.82 11.13 6.29
N GLY A 412 -14.61 12.13 5.86
CA GLY A 412 -14.18 13.47 5.49
C GLY A 412 -13.68 14.26 6.70
N ARG A 413 -12.46 13.97 7.16
CA ARG A 413 -11.81 14.64 8.27
C ARG A 413 -11.22 16.00 7.91
N ILE A 414 -11.16 16.38 6.65
CA ILE A 414 -10.67 17.70 6.22
C ILE A 414 -11.86 18.62 5.99
N VAL A 415 -11.95 19.70 6.75
CA VAL A 415 -13.03 20.68 6.67
C VAL A 415 -12.49 22.06 6.35
N TYR A 416 -13.18 22.79 5.49
CA TYR A 416 -12.91 24.20 5.25
C TYR A 416 -13.66 25.06 6.28
N ARG A 417 -12.94 25.87 7.04
CA ARG A 417 -13.50 26.83 8.00
C ARG A 417 -12.80 28.17 7.85
N ASP A 418 -13.54 29.25 7.97
CA ASP A 418 -13.05 30.63 7.84
C ASP A 418 -12.27 30.89 6.54
N THR A 419 -10.95 30.74 6.57
CA THR A 419 -10.03 31.01 5.44
C THR A 419 -9.09 29.84 5.11
N GLY A 420 -9.25 28.67 5.75
CA GLY A 420 -8.31 27.56 5.60
C GLY A 420 -8.93 26.17 5.79
N PHE A 421 -8.13 25.15 5.49
CA PHE A 421 -8.48 23.74 5.70
C PHE A 421 -7.91 23.25 7.03
N TYR A 422 -8.68 22.43 7.74
CA TYR A 422 -8.30 21.89 9.04
C TYR A 422 -8.64 20.41 9.13
N LYS A 423 -7.78 19.64 9.79
CA LYS A 423 -8.04 18.23 10.12
C LYS A 423 -8.87 18.14 11.40
N VAL A 424 -10.01 17.48 11.31
CA VAL A 424 -10.85 17.07 12.45
C VAL A 424 -10.19 15.87 13.13
N THR A 425 -9.69 16.11 14.33
CA THR A 425 -9.02 15.12 15.18
C THR A 425 -9.97 14.42 16.15
N ASP A 426 -11.23 14.83 16.18
CA ASP A 426 -12.25 14.28 17.06
C ASP A 426 -12.46 12.78 16.80
N SER A 427 -12.76 12.05 17.88
CA SER A 427 -13.05 10.62 17.83
C SER A 427 -14.30 10.33 17.01
N VAL A 428 -14.26 9.24 16.24
CA VAL A 428 -15.43 8.67 15.53
C VAL A 428 -15.80 7.33 16.16
N GLY A 429 -17.06 7.14 16.50
CA GLY A 429 -17.61 5.86 16.93
C GLY A 429 -17.73 4.89 15.76
N VAL A 430 -17.22 3.67 15.97
CA VAL A 430 -17.13 2.61 14.96
C VAL A 430 -17.50 1.26 15.61
N ASP A 431 -18.65 0.71 15.25
CA ASP A 431 -19.09 -0.62 15.68
C ASP A 431 -19.62 -1.44 14.51
N HIS A 432 -20.72 -1.01 13.91
CA HIS A 432 -21.38 -1.60 12.75
C HIS A 432 -22.05 -0.49 11.93
N VAL A 433 -22.43 -0.80 10.70
CA VAL A 433 -23.24 0.08 9.86
C VAL A 433 -24.44 -0.67 9.33
N ASP A 434 -25.61 -0.03 9.38
CA ASP A 434 -26.85 -0.58 8.81
C ASP A 434 -27.26 0.26 7.60
N LEU A 435 -27.21 -0.37 6.43
CA LEU A 435 -27.54 0.24 5.14
C LEU A 435 -29.03 0.11 4.77
N SER A 436 -29.85 -0.55 5.60
CA SER A 436 -31.27 -0.84 5.33
C SER A 436 -32.05 0.41 4.90
N ASN A 437 -31.79 1.53 5.57
CA ASN A 437 -32.50 2.78 5.35
C ASN A 437 -32.07 3.52 4.06
N PHE A 438 -30.94 3.14 3.49
CA PHE A 438 -30.38 3.74 2.28
C PHE A 438 -30.71 2.93 1.02
N ILE A 439 -31.18 1.68 1.17
CA ILE A 439 -31.60 0.84 0.05
C ILE A 439 -32.87 1.39 -0.58
N ARG A 440 -32.90 1.39 -1.92
CA ARG A 440 -34.08 1.79 -2.69
C ARG A 440 -35.28 0.93 -2.32
N LYS A 441 -36.34 1.58 -1.85
CA LYS A 441 -37.59 0.88 -1.49
C LYS A 441 -38.34 0.40 -2.73
N ALA A 442 -38.82 -0.84 -2.64
CA ALA A 442 -39.72 -1.47 -3.60
C ALA A 442 -41.01 -0.67 -3.77
N LYS A 443 -41.44 -0.43 -5.01
CA LYS A 443 -42.75 0.12 -5.33
C LYS A 443 -43.76 -1.00 -5.55
N LEU A 444 -44.02 -1.79 -4.52
CA LEU A 444 -45.01 -2.87 -4.53
C LEU A 444 -46.23 -2.50 -3.70
N SER A 445 -47.35 -3.19 -3.96
CA SER A 445 -48.51 -3.12 -3.07
C SER A 445 -48.18 -3.77 -1.73
N GLN A 446 -48.76 -3.26 -0.64
CA GLN A 446 -48.55 -3.79 0.70
C GLN A 446 -48.91 -5.29 0.79
N PHE A 447 -49.94 -5.71 0.06
CA PHE A 447 -50.37 -7.11 -0.05
C PHE A 447 -49.23 -8.02 -0.52
N PHE A 448 -48.56 -7.63 -1.61
CA PHE A 448 -47.52 -8.45 -2.22
C PHE A 448 -46.23 -8.48 -1.37
N ILE A 449 -45.92 -7.38 -0.67
CA ILE A 449 -44.84 -7.35 0.32
C ILE A 449 -45.13 -8.32 1.47
N SER A 450 -46.36 -8.29 2.01
CA SER A 450 -46.76 -9.19 3.10
C SER A 450 -46.75 -10.66 2.70
N GLU A 451 -47.12 -10.98 1.46
CA GLU A 451 -47.04 -12.35 0.93
C GLU A 451 -45.59 -12.85 0.90
N LEU A 452 -44.65 -12.07 0.31
CA LEU A 452 -43.24 -12.43 0.27
C LEU A 452 -42.60 -12.53 1.67
N GLN A 453 -43.00 -11.66 2.59
CA GLN A 453 -42.56 -11.75 3.99
C GLN A 453 -43.04 -13.03 4.68
N SER A 454 -44.26 -13.49 4.37
CA SER A 454 -44.79 -14.76 4.91
C SER A 454 -44.02 -15.99 4.40
N GLN A 455 -43.38 -15.87 3.24
CA GLN A 455 -42.49 -16.88 2.66
C GLN A 455 -41.05 -16.80 3.23
N GLY A 456 -40.76 -15.86 4.14
CA GLY A 456 -39.49 -15.74 4.85
C GLY A 456 -38.51 -14.71 4.28
N PHE A 457 -38.90 -13.92 3.27
CA PHE A 457 -38.03 -12.89 2.68
C PHE A 457 -37.98 -11.62 3.54
N THR A 458 -36.79 -11.02 3.71
CA THR A 458 -36.62 -9.79 4.48
C THR A 458 -37.01 -8.55 3.66
N PRO A 459 -37.39 -7.42 4.28
CA PRO A 459 -37.62 -6.17 3.55
C PRO A 459 -36.43 -5.75 2.66
N ALA A 460 -35.20 -5.98 3.14
CA ALA A 460 -33.98 -5.68 2.39
C ALA A 460 -33.85 -6.59 1.15
N SER A 461 -34.07 -7.91 1.29
CA SER A 461 -34.00 -8.83 0.15
C SER A 461 -35.05 -8.53 -0.92
N ILE A 462 -36.26 -8.16 -0.50
CA ILE A 462 -37.35 -7.74 -1.40
C ILE A 462 -36.94 -6.46 -2.15
N ASN A 463 -36.46 -5.44 -1.43
CA ASN A 463 -36.05 -4.16 -2.02
C ASN A 463 -34.90 -4.31 -3.03
N LEU A 464 -33.89 -5.11 -2.70
CA LEU A 464 -32.73 -5.35 -3.54
C LEU A 464 -33.06 -6.14 -4.82
N ALA A 465 -33.95 -7.14 -4.73
CA ALA A 465 -34.37 -7.86 -5.94
C ALA A 465 -35.06 -6.94 -6.96
N ILE A 466 -35.89 -6.00 -6.46
CA ILE A 466 -36.70 -5.11 -7.31
C ILE A 466 -35.89 -3.99 -7.97
N SER A 467 -34.71 -3.68 -7.43
CA SER A 467 -33.85 -2.61 -7.94
C SER A 467 -33.21 -2.95 -9.30
N THR A 468 -33.19 -4.24 -9.68
CA THR A 468 -32.46 -4.75 -10.84
C THR A 468 -33.35 -5.00 -12.07
N LYS A 469 -34.38 -5.85 -12.01
CA LYS A 469 -35.42 -6.07 -13.06
C LYS A 469 -36.72 -6.63 -12.47
N PHE A 470 -37.88 -6.48 -13.14
CA PHE A 470 -39.20 -6.88 -12.60
C PHE A 470 -39.69 -8.28 -13.04
N GLU A 471 -38.93 -8.99 -13.88
CA GLU A 471 -39.29 -10.33 -14.40
C GLU A 471 -38.79 -11.45 -13.47
N ASP A 472 -39.63 -12.44 -13.16
CA ASP A 472 -39.34 -13.58 -12.28
C ASP A 472 -38.79 -13.21 -10.90
N LEU A 473 -39.52 -12.34 -10.18
CA LEU A 473 -39.07 -11.77 -8.90
C LEU A 473 -38.72 -12.81 -7.83
N GLU A 474 -39.48 -13.89 -7.67
CA GLU A 474 -39.15 -14.96 -6.70
C GLU A 474 -37.80 -15.60 -7.01
N LYS A 475 -37.55 -15.93 -8.29
CA LYS A 475 -36.28 -16.47 -8.75
C LYS A 475 -35.13 -15.47 -8.57
N GLN A 476 -35.39 -14.18 -8.78
CA GLN A 476 -34.39 -13.14 -8.53
C GLN A 476 -34.09 -12.98 -7.04
N ILE A 477 -35.10 -13.02 -6.17
CA ILE A 477 -34.90 -13.00 -4.72
C ILE A 477 -34.09 -14.25 -4.32
N GLU A 478 -34.41 -15.43 -4.86
CA GLU A 478 -33.63 -16.65 -4.63
C GLU A 478 -32.19 -16.54 -5.14
N ASP A 479 -31.96 -16.05 -6.36
CA ASP A 479 -30.64 -15.87 -6.94
C ASP A 479 -29.83 -14.85 -6.13
N TYR A 480 -30.47 -13.78 -5.66
CA TYR A 480 -29.86 -12.76 -4.79
C TYR A 480 -29.54 -13.34 -3.40
N SER A 481 -30.45 -14.10 -2.82
CA SER A 481 -30.24 -14.87 -1.58
C SER A 481 -29.13 -15.91 -1.72
N ARG A 482 -28.96 -16.54 -2.89
CA ARG A 482 -27.86 -17.47 -3.20
C ARG A 482 -26.50 -16.78 -3.32
N THR A 483 -26.48 -15.49 -3.65
CA THR A 483 -25.23 -14.69 -3.72
C THR A 483 -24.76 -14.13 -2.37
N ASN A 484 -25.41 -14.47 -1.24
CA ASN A 484 -25.08 -13.99 0.12
C ASN A 484 -25.18 -12.46 0.33
N ARG A 485 -25.92 -11.73 -0.51
CA ARG A 485 -26.00 -10.25 -0.46
C ARG A 485 -27.26 -9.70 0.21
N VAL A 486 -27.77 -10.34 1.26
CA VAL A 486 -29.11 -9.99 1.82
C VAL A 486 -29.08 -9.31 3.18
N ASP A 487 -27.96 -9.33 3.89
CA ASP A 487 -27.82 -8.60 5.15
C ASP A 487 -27.24 -7.20 4.89
N PRO A 488 -28.01 -6.13 5.11
CA PRO A 488 -27.52 -4.76 4.98
C PRO A 488 -26.72 -4.28 6.19
N VAL A 489 -26.53 -5.11 7.21
CA VAL A 489 -25.76 -4.80 8.41
C VAL A 489 -24.33 -5.33 8.26
N TYR A 490 -23.36 -4.42 8.33
CA TYR A 490 -21.94 -4.74 8.20
C TYR A 490 -21.18 -4.45 9.49
N ASN A 491 -20.27 -5.32 9.86
CA ASN A 491 -19.41 -5.15 11.03
C ASN A 491 -18.04 -4.60 10.63
N ILE A 492 -17.42 -3.80 11.49
CA ILE A 492 -16.07 -3.30 11.22
C ILE A 492 -15.08 -4.46 11.08
N LEU A 493 -14.36 -4.46 9.96
CA LEU A 493 -13.35 -5.47 9.64
C LEU A 493 -11.94 -4.89 9.79
N GLY A 494 -11.73 -3.65 9.33
CA GLY A 494 -10.45 -2.97 9.43
C GLY A 494 -10.57 -1.47 9.18
N SER A 495 -9.50 -0.73 9.48
CA SER A 495 -9.45 0.71 9.33
C SER A 495 -8.03 1.20 9.05
N ILE A 496 -7.90 2.03 8.02
CA ILE A 496 -6.72 2.87 7.82
C ILE A 496 -6.86 4.08 8.76
N ILE A 497 -5.90 4.24 9.65
CA ILE A 497 -5.82 5.32 10.63
C ILE A 497 -4.78 6.33 10.15
N HIS A 498 -5.11 7.62 10.24
CA HIS A 498 -4.15 8.69 9.98
C HIS A 498 -3.76 9.38 11.30
N SER A 499 -2.58 9.05 11.82
CA SER A 499 -1.99 9.71 12.99
C SER A 499 -1.38 11.06 12.62
N GLY A 500 -1.62 12.09 13.43
CA GLY A 500 -1.12 13.45 13.19
C GLY A 500 -2.24 14.50 13.30
N ASN A 501 -1.86 15.75 13.59
CA ASN A 501 -2.82 16.85 13.79
C ASN A 501 -2.97 17.76 12.56
N SER A 502 -2.24 17.48 11.48
CA SER A 502 -2.20 18.32 10.28
C SER A 502 -2.68 17.55 9.04
N MET A 503 -2.98 18.30 7.98
CA MET A 503 -3.25 17.73 6.65
C MET A 503 -1.98 17.53 5.82
N ASP A 504 -0.90 18.24 6.14
CA ASP A 504 0.35 18.25 5.37
C ASP A 504 1.37 17.22 5.87
N SER A 505 1.13 16.64 7.05
CA SER A 505 1.95 15.58 7.59
C SER A 505 1.19 14.66 8.54
N GLY A 506 1.59 13.40 8.52
CA GLY A 506 1.15 12.39 9.46
C GLY A 506 1.71 11.01 9.14
N HIS A 507 1.08 9.98 9.68
CA HIS A 507 1.48 8.59 9.51
C HIS A 507 0.26 7.68 9.39
N TYR A 508 0.26 6.81 8.40
CA TYR A 508 -0.81 5.85 8.19
C TYR A 508 -0.48 4.49 8.82
N MET A 509 -1.47 3.91 9.47
CA MET A 509 -1.40 2.56 10.03
C MET A 509 -2.68 1.83 9.67
N PHE A 510 -2.64 0.51 9.68
CA PHE A 510 -3.80 -0.32 9.38
C PHE A 510 -4.19 -1.16 10.59
N TRP A 511 -5.37 -0.86 11.14
CA TRP A 511 -5.99 -1.63 12.20
C TRP A 511 -6.89 -2.70 11.59
N VAL A 512 -6.91 -3.89 12.17
CA VAL A 512 -7.72 -5.01 11.67
C VAL A 512 -8.21 -5.93 12.78
N ARG A 513 -9.44 -6.39 12.63
CA ARG A 513 -10.05 -7.45 13.45
C ARG A 513 -9.98 -8.79 12.72
N LYS A 514 -9.43 -9.82 13.37
CA LYS A 514 -9.42 -11.19 12.84
C LYS A 514 -9.58 -12.22 13.96
N ASN A 515 -10.54 -13.13 13.78
CA ASN A 515 -10.85 -14.21 14.73
C ASN A 515 -11.08 -13.74 16.18
N GLY A 516 -11.61 -12.53 16.37
CA GLY A 516 -11.86 -11.94 17.69
C GLY A 516 -10.68 -11.17 18.29
N SER A 517 -9.47 -11.29 17.73
CA SER A 517 -8.30 -10.48 18.09
C SER A 517 -8.20 -9.23 17.21
N PHE A 518 -7.48 -8.23 17.72
CA PHE A 518 -7.23 -6.96 17.02
C PHE A 518 -5.73 -6.78 16.82
N TYR A 519 -5.35 -6.26 15.67
CA TYR A 519 -3.97 -6.04 15.32
C TYR A 519 -3.79 -4.65 14.74
N LEU A 520 -2.64 -4.03 15.06
CA LEU A 520 -2.18 -2.81 14.43
C LEU A 520 -0.97 -3.13 13.56
N ILE A 521 -1.12 -2.87 12.26
CA ILE A 521 -0.05 -2.98 11.28
C ILE A 521 0.51 -1.59 11.04
N ASN A 522 1.74 -1.39 11.48
CA ASN A 522 2.49 -0.15 11.33
C ASN A 522 3.74 -0.43 10.49
N ASP A 523 3.58 -0.30 9.17
CA ASP A 523 4.59 -0.67 8.18
C ASP A 523 5.14 -2.07 8.45
N ARG A 524 6.40 -2.19 8.86
CA ARG A 524 7.07 -3.47 9.11
C ARG A 524 6.56 -4.18 10.37
N ARG A 525 5.83 -3.50 11.25
CA ARG A 525 5.45 -4.01 12.56
C ARG A 525 4.00 -4.46 12.59
N VAL A 526 3.78 -5.60 13.22
CA VAL A 526 2.45 -6.07 13.56
C VAL A 526 2.42 -6.37 15.06
N THR A 527 1.49 -5.75 15.77
CA THR A 527 1.30 -5.92 17.21
C THR A 527 -0.17 -6.22 17.50
N GLU A 528 -0.45 -6.95 18.57
CA GLU A 528 -1.80 -6.97 19.14
C GLU A 528 -2.21 -5.54 19.56
N ASP A 529 -3.51 -5.23 19.45
CA ASP A 529 -4.04 -3.90 19.72
C ASP A 529 -5.42 -3.95 20.41
N THR A 530 -5.97 -2.80 20.76
CA THR A 530 -7.34 -2.62 21.25
C THR A 530 -8.18 -1.85 20.23
N VAL A 531 -9.45 -1.57 20.57
CA VAL A 531 -10.35 -0.77 19.72
C VAL A 531 -10.08 0.73 19.80
N ASP A 532 -9.24 1.21 20.72
CA ASP A 532 -9.04 2.65 20.99
C ASP A 532 -8.51 3.39 19.75
N ASN A 533 -7.69 2.71 18.95
CA ASN A 533 -7.13 3.25 17.71
C ASN A 533 -8.19 3.50 16.62
N LEU A 534 -9.36 2.85 16.68
CA LEU A 534 -10.47 3.09 15.75
C LEU A 534 -11.06 4.50 15.85
N GLU A 535 -10.90 5.18 16.98
CA GLU A 535 -11.42 6.55 17.14
C GLU A 535 -10.82 7.52 16.11
N ARG A 536 -9.62 7.22 15.61
CA ARG A 536 -8.89 8.01 14.61
C ARG A 536 -9.03 7.47 13.19
N SER A 537 -9.99 6.57 12.96
CA SER A 537 -10.28 5.97 11.65
C SER A 537 -10.44 7.01 10.56
N TYR A 538 -9.76 6.81 9.44
CA TYR A 538 -9.87 7.63 8.25
C TYR A 538 -10.61 6.88 7.14
N ILE A 539 -10.20 5.66 6.80
CA ILE A 539 -10.84 4.80 5.80
C ILE A 539 -11.19 3.49 6.46
N MET A 540 -12.47 3.15 6.54
CA MET A 540 -12.96 1.93 7.17
C MET A 540 -13.43 0.93 6.13
N ILE A 541 -13.19 -0.35 6.39
CA ILE A 541 -13.74 -1.48 5.63
C ILE A 541 -14.62 -2.33 6.55
N PHE A 542 -15.82 -2.62 6.08
CA PHE A 542 -16.82 -3.43 6.78
C PHE A 542 -17.16 -4.68 5.95
N GLU A 543 -17.58 -5.76 6.61
CA GLU A 543 -18.07 -7.02 6.00
C GLU A 543 -19.40 -7.45 6.60
#